data_AF-A0A972WVT2-F1
#
_entry.id   AF-A0A972WVT2-F1
#
_cell.length_a   1.000
_cell.length_b   1.000
_cell.length_c   1.000
_cell.angle_alpha   90.00
_cell.angle_beta   90.00
_cell.angle_gamma   90.00
#
_symmetry.space_group_name_H-M   'P 1'
#
loop_
_entity.id
_entity.type
_entity.pdbx_description
1 polymer ?
#
loop_
_entity_poly.entity_id
_entity_poly.type
_entity_poly.pdbx_seq_one_letter_code
_entity_poly.pdbx_strand_id
1 'polypeptide(L)'
;MRNVPIRTISPATPDAVVHAVAEAGAKGRHIEVIGGGTKRAIGVLGAADLVVSTAGLNRVIDYAPDELVLTAQPGVRIADLETLVAG
;
A
#
# COMPACT_ATOMS: atom_id res chain seq x y z
N MET A 1 15.17 18.92 -17.58
CA MET A 1 14.51 17.87 -16.77
C MET A 1 13.01 18.01 -16.95
N ARG A 2 12.30 16.97 -17.39
CA ARG A 2 10.83 17.04 -17.55
C ARG A 2 10.18 16.88 -16.18
N ASN A 3 9.45 17.91 -15.73
CA ASN A 3 8.66 17.86 -14.50
C ASN A 3 7.28 17.24 -14.82
N VAL A 4 7.22 15.91 -14.92
CA VAL A 4 5.95 15.19 -15.06
C VAL A 4 5.39 14.93 -13.67
N PRO A 5 4.16 15.35 -13.35
CA PRO A 5 3.57 15.07 -12.04
C PRO A 5 3.42 13.55 -11.86
N ILE A 6 3.96 13.02 -10.76
CA ILE A 6 3.82 11.62 -10.39
C ILE A 6 2.36 11.37 -9.99
N ARG A 7 1.70 10.43 -10.68
CA ARG A 7 0.32 10.05 -10.35
C ARG A 7 0.33 9.15 -9.12
N THR A 8 -0.57 9.42 -8.17
CA THR A 8 -0.80 8.54 -7.01
C THR A 8 -2.19 7.93 -7.09
N ILE A 9 -2.31 6.64 -6.78
CA ILE A 9 -3.60 5.94 -6.60
C ILE A 9 -3.63 5.24 -5.24
N SER A 10 -4.82 5.04 -4.71
CA SER A 10 -5.07 4.28 -3.47
C SER A 10 -6.15 3.23 -3.72
N PRO A 11 -5.81 2.06 -4.31
CA PRO A 11 -6.77 1.01 -4.60
C PRO A 11 -7.40 0.50 -3.29
N ALA A 12 -8.68 0.18 -3.33
CA ALA A 12 -9.42 -0.34 -2.17
C ALA A 12 -9.70 -1.85 -2.23
N THR A 13 -9.30 -2.51 -3.32
CA THR A 13 -9.49 -3.95 -3.52
C THR A 13 -8.24 -4.58 -4.15
N PRO A 14 -8.00 -5.89 -3.93
CA PRO A 14 -6.95 -6.63 -4.62
C PRO A 14 -7.07 -6.53 -6.15
N ASP A 15 -8.28 -6.64 -6.71
CA ASP A 15 -8.50 -6.54 -8.16
C ASP A 15 -8.08 -5.17 -8.71
N ALA A 16 -8.36 -4.09 -7.98
CA ALA A 16 -7.92 -2.76 -8.39
C ALA A 16 -6.38 -2.62 -8.38
N VAL A 17 -5.67 -3.31 -7.49
CA VAL A 17 -4.20 -3.41 -7.53
C VAL A 17 -3.76 -4.18 -8.78
N VAL A 18 -4.36 -5.34 -9.05
CA VAL A 18 -4.06 -6.16 -10.22
C VAL A 18 -4.23 -5.35 -11.51
N HIS A 19 -5.35 -4.64 -11.65
CA HIS A 19 -5.59 -3.77 -12.81
C HIS A 19 -4.55 -2.66 -12.93
N ALA A 20 -4.19 -1.99 -11.83
CA ALA A 20 -3.19 -0.92 -11.86
C ALA A 20 -1.79 -1.43 -12.26
N VAL A 21 -1.38 -2.59 -11.74
CA VAL A 21 -0.09 -3.21 -12.06
C VAL A 21 -0.07 -3.68 -13.51
N ALA A 22 -1.15 -4.31 -13.98
CA ALA A 22 -1.26 -4.74 -15.39
C ALA A 22 -1.21 -3.55 -16.36
N GLU A 23 -1.91 -2.46 -16.06
CA GLU A 23 -1.89 -1.23 -16.88
C GLU A 23 -0.50 -0.59 -16.91
N ALA A 24 0.17 -0.50 -15.77
CA ALA A 24 1.53 0.05 -15.68
C ALA A 24 2.54 -0.83 -16.44
N GLY A 25 2.44 -2.16 -16.30
CA GLY A 25 3.27 -3.12 -17.04
C GLY A 25 3.11 -3.01 -18.55
N ALA A 26 1.86 -2.91 -19.04
CA ALA A 26 1.57 -2.72 -20.46
C ALA A 26 2.15 -1.41 -21.04
N LYS A 27 2.43 -0.43 -20.18
CA LYS A 27 2.99 0.89 -20.54
C LYS A 27 4.47 1.05 -20.19
N GLY A 28 5.12 0.01 -19.65
CA GLY A 28 6.51 0.08 -19.18
C GLY A 28 6.75 1.12 -18.07
N ARG A 29 5.75 1.39 -17.22
CA ARG A 29 5.81 2.41 -16.17
C ARG A 29 6.44 1.87 -14.89
N HIS A 30 7.30 2.67 -14.27
CA HIS A 30 7.87 2.37 -12.95
C HIS A 30 6.84 2.65 -11.84
N ILE A 31 6.67 1.68 -10.94
CA ILE A 31 5.76 1.76 -9.80
C ILE A 31 6.55 1.92 -8.50
N GLU A 32 6.19 2.93 -7.70
CA GLU A 32 6.52 2.99 -6.28
C GLU A 32 5.33 2.45 -5.47
N VAL A 33 5.55 1.52 -4.55
CA VAL A 33 4.52 1.05 -3.60
C VAL A 33 4.77 1.71 -2.25
N ILE A 34 3.72 2.24 -1.62
CA ILE A 34 3.85 2.95 -0.35
C ILE A 34 2.74 2.64 0.66
N GLY A 35 3.13 2.39 1.90
CA GLY A 35 2.24 2.45 3.08
C GLY A 35 2.14 3.84 3.68
N GLY A 36 2.55 4.00 4.96
CA GLY A 36 2.58 5.30 5.64
C GLY A 36 3.75 6.22 5.26
N GLY A 37 4.67 5.77 4.41
CA GLY A 37 5.79 6.59 3.91
C GLY A 37 6.91 6.89 4.90
N THR A 38 6.85 6.34 6.11
CA THR A 38 7.83 6.58 7.19
C THR A 38 9.25 6.13 6.88
N LYS A 39 9.44 5.38 5.78
CA LYS A 39 10.73 4.84 5.34
C LYS A 39 11.15 5.33 3.94
N ARG A 40 10.44 6.31 3.36
CA ARG A 40 10.72 6.81 2.00
C ARG A 40 12.13 7.40 1.84
N ALA A 41 12.75 7.85 2.93
CA ALA A 41 14.13 8.35 2.93
C ALA A 41 15.20 7.24 3.02
N ILE A 42 14.81 5.96 3.12
CA ILE A 42 15.75 4.85 3.27
C ILE A 42 15.93 4.14 1.92
N GLY A 43 17.18 3.96 1.53
CA GLY A 43 17.55 3.32 0.25
C GLY A 43 17.60 4.31 -0.91
N VAL A 44 17.88 3.79 -2.10
CA VAL A 44 17.88 4.57 -3.35
C VAL A 44 16.56 4.30 -4.06
N LEU A 45 15.70 5.32 -4.12
CA LEU A 45 14.46 5.27 -4.89
C LEU A 45 14.72 5.87 -6.27
N GLY A 46 14.41 5.09 -7.32
CA GLY A 46 14.40 5.59 -8.69
C GLY A 46 13.22 6.53 -8.94
N ALA A 47 13.21 7.18 -10.11
CA ALA A 47 12.02 7.92 -10.55
C ALA A 47 10.85 6.95 -10.76
N ALA A 48 9.67 7.31 -10.24
CA ALA A 48 8.44 6.56 -10.42
C ALA A 48 7.47 7.32 -11.33
N ASP A 49 6.75 6.59 -12.18
CA ASP A 49 5.67 7.12 -13.00
C ASP A 49 4.31 7.04 -12.27
N LEU A 50 4.19 6.08 -11.36
CA LEU A 50 2.98 5.78 -10.60
C LEU A 50 3.33 5.42 -9.15
N VAL A 51 2.66 6.06 -8.20
CA VAL A 51 2.66 5.67 -6.79
C VAL A 51 1.38 4.88 -6.50
N VAL A 52 1.53 3.66 -6.00
CA VAL A 52 0.44 2.82 -5.49
C VAL A 52 0.48 2.86 -3.97
N SER A 53 -0.41 3.66 -3.38
CA SER A 53 -0.59 3.71 -1.94
C SER A 53 -1.48 2.57 -1.45
N THR A 54 -1.04 1.83 -0.43
CA THR A 54 -1.83 0.77 0.19
C THR A 54 -2.92 1.31 1.12
N ALA A 55 -3.01 2.62 1.34
CA ALA A 55 -3.94 3.22 2.31
C ALA A 55 -5.43 2.91 2.07
N GLY A 56 -5.81 2.53 0.84
CA GLY A 56 -7.18 2.06 0.53
C GLY A 56 -7.46 0.62 0.95
N LEU A 57 -6.43 -0.19 1.19
CA LEU A 57 -6.49 -1.57 1.67
C LEU A 57 -6.31 -1.61 3.19
N ASN A 58 -7.29 -1.11 3.94
CA ASN A 58 -7.16 -0.80 5.36
C ASN A 58 -8.12 -1.60 6.27
N ARG A 59 -8.47 -2.83 5.89
CA ARG A 59 -9.34 -3.71 6.68
C ARG A 59 -8.57 -4.80 7.43
N VAL A 60 -9.03 -5.11 8.64
CA VAL A 60 -8.76 -6.41 9.27
C VAL A 60 -9.65 -7.46 8.60
N ILE A 61 -9.05 -8.55 8.14
CA ILE A 61 -9.73 -9.65 7.45
C ILE A 61 -10.20 -10.71 8.43
N ASP A 62 -9.37 -11.04 9.41
CA ASP A 62 -9.64 -12.05 10.42
C ASP A 62 -8.88 -11.74 11.72
N TYR A 63 -9.46 -12.13 12.86
CA TYR A 63 -8.84 -11.98 14.18
C TYR A 63 -9.22 -13.17 15.08
N ALA A 64 -8.23 -14.01 15.37
CA ALA A 64 -8.35 -15.18 16.24
C ALA A 64 -7.52 -14.94 17.52
N PRO A 65 -8.08 -14.28 18.56
CA PRO A 65 -7.35 -13.92 19.76
C PRO A 65 -6.85 -15.14 20.55
N ASP A 66 -7.63 -16.22 20.61
CA ASP A 66 -7.24 -17.47 21.28
C ASP A 66 -6.03 -18.15 20.60
N GLU A 67 -5.83 -17.88 19.31
CA GLU A 67 -4.69 -18.39 18.52
C GLU A 67 -3.53 -17.38 18.44
N LEU A 68 -3.70 -16.16 18.97
CA LEU A 68 -2.74 -15.04 18.90
C LEU A 68 -2.38 -14.62 17.45
N VAL A 69 -3.36 -14.68 16.54
CA VAL A 69 -3.17 -14.35 15.13
C VAL A 69 -4.23 -13.35 14.65
N LEU A 70 -3.80 -12.41 13.78
CA LEU A 70 -4.69 -11.56 13.00
C LEU A 70 -4.22 -11.50 11.55
N THR A 71 -5.17 -11.40 10.62
CA THR A 71 -4.91 -11.12 9.22
C THR A 71 -5.39 -9.70 8.89
N ALA A 72 -4.51 -8.85 8.40
CA ALA A 72 -4.82 -7.47 8.05
C ALA A 72 -4.37 -7.14 6.62
N GLN A 73 -5.10 -6.23 5.98
CA GLN A 73 -4.68 -5.63 4.73
C GLN A 73 -3.48 -4.67 4.94
N PRO A 74 -2.64 -4.45 3.91
CA PRO A 74 -1.36 -3.75 4.06
C PRO A 74 -1.44 -2.24 4.32
N GLY A 75 -2.65 -1.66 4.30
CA GLY A 75 -2.92 -0.26 4.61
C GLY A 75 -3.42 -0.02 6.02
N VAL A 76 -3.68 -1.08 6.81
CA VAL A 76 -4.08 -0.92 8.22
C VAL A 76 -2.91 -0.29 8.99
N ARG A 77 -3.20 0.73 9.80
CA ARG A 77 -2.16 1.38 10.60
C ARG A 77 -1.86 0.53 11.83
N ILE A 78 -0.58 0.50 12.21
CA ILE A 78 -0.16 -0.19 13.44
C ILE A 78 -0.92 0.34 14.67
N ALA A 79 -1.14 1.65 14.79
CA ALA A 79 -1.90 2.23 15.91
C ALA A 79 -3.36 1.74 15.98
N ASP A 80 -3.98 1.46 14.84
CA ASP A 80 -5.35 0.91 14.80
C ASP A 80 -5.35 -0.55 15.27
N LEU A 81 -4.31 -1.32 14.93
CA LEU A 81 -4.11 -2.69 15.41
C LEU A 81 -3.80 -2.73 16.91
N GLU A 82 -2.94 -1.84 17.41
CA GLU A 82 -2.63 -1.70 18.83
C GLU A 82 -3.90 -1.41 19.64
N THR A 83 -4.77 -0.54 19.13
CA THR A 83 -6.05 -0.24 19.76
C THR A 83 -6.98 -1.46 19.75
N LEU A 84 -7.02 -2.21 18.64
CA LEU A 84 -7.86 -3.40 18.51
C LEU A 84 -7.49 -4.51 19.51
N VAL A 85 -6.18 -4.76 19.71
CA VAL A 85 -5.69 -5.87 20.55
C VAL A 85 -5.53 -5.50 22.04
N ALA A 86 -5.79 -4.24 22.41
CA ALA A 86 -5.69 -3.78 23.79
C ALA A 86 -6.94 -4.10 24.64
N GLY A 87 -8.02 -4.58 24.02
CA GLY A 87 -9.23 -5.06 24.70
C GLY A 87 -9.22 -6.57 24.89
#